data_AF-A0A537B3S2-F1
#
_entry.id   AF-A0A537B3S2-F1
#
_cell.length_a   1.000
_cell.length_b   1.000
_cell.length_c   1.000
_cell.angle_alpha   90.00
_cell.angle_beta   90.00
_cell.angle_gamma   90.00
#
_symmetry.space_group_name_H-M   'P 1'
#
loop_
_entity.id
_entity.type
_entity.pdbx_description
1 polymer ?
#
loop_
_entity_poly.entity_id
_entity_poly.type
_entity_poly.pdbx_seq_one_letter_code
_entity_poly.pdbx_strand_id
1 'polypeptide(L)' 'MNIRLAVEAEAQLLSALAMRAKAHWGYSAEALEGWRAELAVSPQDIRARPTFVAMVGIEFAGFYSLSPLG' A
#
# COMPACT_ATOMS: atom_id res chain seq x y z
N MET A 1 2.18 -12.51 13.90
CA MET A 1 1.91 -11.88 12.60
C MET A 1 0.49 -12.24 12.20
N ASN A 2 -0.30 -11.27 11.76
CA ASN A 2 -1.70 -11.47 11.33
C ASN A 2 -1.92 -10.80 9.97
N ILE A 3 -2.73 -11.41 9.09
CA ILE A 3 -3.15 -10.81 7.82
C ILE A 3 -4.67 -10.60 7.90
N ARG A 4 -5.11 -9.38 7.61
CA ARG A 4 -6.54 -9.01 7.62
C ARG A 4 -6.90 -8.15 6.43
N LEU A 5 -8.19 -8.02 6.15
CA LEU A 5 -8.67 -7.03 5.19
C LEU A 5 -8.28 -5.62 5.64
N ALA A 6 -7.90 -4.81 4.66
CA ALA A 6 -7.75 -3.37 4.82
C ALA A 6 -9.13 -2.71 4.98
N VAL A 7 -9.18 -1.60 5.68
CA VAL A 7 -10.36 -0.71 5.69
C VAL A 7 -10.06 0.57 4.94
N GLU A 8 -11.08 1.21 4.38
CA GLU A 8 -10.95 2.40 3.53
C GLU A 8 -10.16 3.55 4.18
N ALA A 9 -10.30 3.72 5.50
CA ALA A 9 -9.58 4.73 6.27
C ALA A 9 -8.05 4.51 6.31
N GLU A 10 -7.57 3.32 5.95
CA GLU A 10 -6.14 2.98 5.93
C GLU A 10 -5.47 3.38 4.61
N ALA A 11 -6.21 3.83 3.60
CA ALA A 11 -5.69 4.15 2.27
C ALA A 11 -4.47 5.08 2.28
N GLN A 12 -4.52 6.16 3.07
CA GLN A 12 -3.40 7.11 3.19
C GLN A 12 -2.17 6.46 3.86
N LEU A 13 -2.39 5.63 4.88
CA LEU A 13 -1.34 4.90 5.57
C LEU A 13 -0.68 3.88 4.63
N LEU A 14 -1.46 3.14 3.84
CA LEU A 14 -0.96 2.18 2.86
C LEU A 14 -0.17 2.86 1.73
N SER A 15 -0.63 4.03 1.27
CA SER A 15 0.11 4.86 0.31
C SER A 15 1.48 5.28 0.85
N ALA A 16 1.54 5.75 2.10
CA ALA A 16 2.79 6.12 2.75
C ALA A 16 3.72 4.90 2.96
N LEU A 17 3.14 3.73 3.28
CA LEU A 17 3.88 2.48 3.42
C LEU A 17 4.47 2.03 2.09
N ALA A 18 3.73 2.12 0.99
CA ALA A 18 4.21 1.81 -0.36
C ALA A 18 5.41 2.69 -0.75
N MET A 19 5.31 4.00 -0.51
CA MET A 19 6.39 4.95 -0.76
C MET A 19 7.65 4.63 0.05
N ARG A 20 7.50 4.38 1.36
CA ARG A 20 8.61 3.99 2.24
C ARG A 20 9.26 2.67 1.81
N ALA A 21 8.45 1.69 1.45
CA ALA A 21 8.92 0.39 1.00
C ALA A 21 9.73 0.53 -0.31
N LYS A 22 9.28 1.35 -1.26
CA LYS A 22 10.02 1.63 -2.50
C LYS A 22 11.31 2.40 -2.22
N ALA A 23 11.29 3.41 -1.35
CA ALA A 23 12.49 4.19 -0.99
C ALA A 23 13.62 3.33 -0.41
N HIS A 24 13.29 2.20 0.24
CA HIS A 24 14.30 1.29 0.80
C HIS A 24 15.23 0.66 -0.26
N TRP A 25 14.81 0.62 -1.54
CA TRP A 25 15.58 0.03 -2.62
C TRP A 25 16.58 0.99 -3.28
N GLY A 26 16.72 2.23 -2.75
CA GLY A 26 17.73 3.19 -3.21
C GLY A 26 17.38 3.92 -4.51
N TYR A 27 16.10 3.98 -4.90
CA TYR A 27 15.65 4.81 -6.02
C TYR A 27 15.85 6.31 -5.75
N SER A 28 16.07 7.09 -6.81
CA SER A 28 16.21 8.54 -6.68
C SER A 28 14.90 9.19 -6.23
N ALA A 29 15.00 10.40 -5.66
CA ALA A 29 13.83 11.16 -5.26
C ALA A 29 12.92 11.48 -6.47
N GLU A 30 13.48 11.75 -7.66
CA GLU A 30 12.67 11.99 -8.86
C GLU A 30 11.90 10.74 -9.28
N ALA A 31 12.53 9.56 -9.22
CA ALA A 31 11.87 8.31 -9.56
C ALA A 31 10.72 8.00 -8.58
N LEU A 32 10.96 8.17 -7.28
CA LEU A 32 9.93 7.99 -6.26
C LEU A 32 8.77 8.98 -6.43
N GLU A 33 9.06 10.25 -6.73
CA GLU A 33 8.02 11.26 -6.98
C GLU A 33 7.20 10.92 -8.23
N GLY A 34 7.85 10.45 -9.29
CA GLY A 34 7.18 9.98 -10.51
C GLY A 34 6.20 8.83 -10.25
N TRP A 35 6.48 7.97 -9.27
CA TRP A 35 5.58 6.87 -8.87
C TRP A 35 4.56 7.25 -7.80
N ARG A 36 4.54 8.48 -7.28
CA ARG A 36 3.64 8.86 -6.19
C ARG A 36 2.18 8.58 -6.52
N ALA A 37 1.75 8.89 -7.74
CA ALA A 37 0.39 8.65 -8.20
C ALA A 37 0.09 7.16 -8.42
N GLU A 38 1.06 6.38 -8.90
CA GLU A 38 0.92 4.94 -9.15
C GLU A 38 0.88 4.13 -7.86
N LEU A 39 1.65 4.55 -6.84
CA LEU A 39 1.72 3.91 -5.53
C LEU A 39 0.63 4.39 -4.56
N ALA A 40 -0.17 5.38 -4.97
CA ALA A 40 -1.28 5.85 -4.18
C ALA A 40 -2.38 4.77 -4.09
N VAL A 41 -2.77 4.45 -2.88
CA VAL A 41 -3.93 3.60 -2.58
C VAL A 41 -5.10 4.52 -2.28
N SER A 42 -6.21 4.36 -3.01
CA SER A 42 -7.43 5.11 -2.73
C SER A 42 -8.42 4.30 -1.87
N PRO A 43 -9.31 4.97 -1.11
CA PRO A 43 -10.45 4.30 -0.47
C PRO A 43 -11.30 3.50 -1.47
N GLN A 44 -11.46 4.01 -2.70
CA GLN A 44 -12.20 3.32 -3.75
C GLN A 44 -11.52 2.00 -4.16
N ASP A 45 -10.19 1.96 -4.24
CA ASP A 45 -9.45 0.73 -4.58
C ASP A 45 -9.63 -0.35 -3.50
N ILE A 46 -9.55 0.04 -2.23
CA ILE A 46 -9.77 -0.87 -1.10
C ILE A 46 -11.19 -1.45 -1.14
N ARG A 47 -12.19 -0.62 -1.49
CA ARG A 47 -13.58 -1.07 -1.63
C ARG A 47 -13.78 -1.98 -2.83
N ALA A 48 -13.14 -1.66 -3.95
CA ALA A 48 -13.35 -2.35 -5.22
C ALA A 48 -12.56 -3.66 -5.34
N ARG A 49 -11.48 -3.83 -4.59
CA ARG A 49 -10.53 -4.95 -4.75
C ARG A 49 -10.14 -5.55 -3.40
N PRO A 50 -10.04 -6.89 -3.30
CA PRO A 50 -9.51 -7.54 -2.10
C PRO A 50 -8.13 -6.98 -1.76
N THR A 51 -8.06 -6.24 -0.66
CA THR A 51 -6.85 -5.57 -0.19
C THR A 51 -6.59 -6.01 1.24
N PHE A 52 -5.37 -6.45 1.51
CA PHE A 52 -5.00 -7.09 2.76
C PHE A 52 -3.76 -6.41 3.34
N VAL A 53 -3.75 -6.28 4.67
CA VAL A 53 -2.61 -5.74 5.43
C VAL A 53 -2.00 -6.83 6.31
N ALA A 54 -0.68 -6.84 6.39
CA ALA A 54 0.09 -7.66 7.31
C ALA A 54 0.44 -6.86 8.56
N MET A 55 0.05 -7.36 9.73
CA MET A 55 0.29 -6.75 11.03
C MET A 55 1.31 -7.57 11.83
N VAL A 56 2.28 -6.89 12.44
CA VAL A 56 3.19 -7.45 13.44
C VAL A 56 2.95 -6.71 14.75
N GLY A 57 2.18 -7.32 15.66
CA GLY A 57 1.65 -6.61 16.82
C GLY A 57 0.64 -5.55 16.37
N ILE A 58 0.92 -4.28 16.66
CA ILE A 58 0.11 -3.12 16.25
C ILE A 58 0.64 -2.40 15.01
N GLU A 59 1.77 -2.85 14.45
CA GLU A 59 2.44 -2.20 13.33
C GLU A 59 2.02 -2.79 11.98
N PHE A 60 1.84 -1.92 10.98
CA PHE A 60 1.64 -2.32 9.59
C PHE A 60 2.98 -2.69 8.96
N ALA A 61 3.19 -3.98 8.72
CA ALA A 61 4.42 -4.50 8.14
C ALA A 61 4.39 -4.56 6.60
N GLY A 62 3.20 -4.56 5.99
CA GLY A 62 3.04 -4.62 4.54
C GLY A 62 1.57 -4.70 4.13
N PHE A 63 1.31 -4.64 2.83
CA PHE A 63 -0.01 -4.88 2.27
C PHE A 63 0.10 -5.41 0.83
N TYR A 64 -1.00 -5.97 0.34
CA TYR A 64 -1.17 -6.30 -1.08
C TYR A 64 -2.62 -6.10 -1.50
N SER A 65 -2.84 -5.85 -2.78
CA SER A 65 -4.17 -5.78 -3.40
C SER A 65 -4.22 -6.73 -4.59
N LEU A 66 -5.34 -7.42 -4.77
CA LEU A 66 -5.56 -8.32 -5.89
C LEU A 66 -6.47 -7.64 -6.91
N SER A 67 -5.97 -7.46 -8.12
CA SER A 67 -6.76 -7.06 -9.28
C SER A 67 -6.92 -8.25 -10.22
N PRO A 68 -8.08 -8.41 -10.88
CA PRO A 68 -8.18 -9.36 -11.99
C PRO A 68 -7.16 -8.99 -13.07
N LEU A 69 -6.67 -10.01 -13.79
CA LEU A 69 -6.00 -9.79 -15.05
C LEU A 69 -7.01 -9.16 -16.01
N GLY A 70 -6.64 -8.02 -16.60
CA GLY A 70 -7.42 -7.37 -17.65
C GLY A 70 -7.55 -8.24 -18.90
#